data_AF-A0A8D8IZG3-F1
#
_entry.id   AF-A0A8D8IZG3-F1
#
_cell.length_a   1.000
_cell.length_b   1.000
_cell.length_c   1.000
_cell.angle_alpha   90.00
_cell.angle_beta   90.00
_cell.angle_gamma   90.00
#
_symmetry.space_group_name_H-M   'P 1'
#
loop_
_entity.id
_entity.type
_entity.pdbx_description
1 polymer ?
#
loop_
_entity_poly.entity_id
_entity_poly.type
_entity_poly.pdbx_seq_one_letter_code
_entity_poly.pdbx_strand_id
1 'polypeptide(L)'
;LKHKYNSVDLTEVELPEVDSPSNGISDRHEHRFTNMLQELRNEMVLQKEGENELTVLTHLDEMKRVTLRPQKYFYGPIEGTPFSLGIALPDNYGIHELNAQQEIRHSHTNVTEHFQNNNWKVHPDWVYCEYNSLKDVESNGESTTETTYRDKDESFDTPEEQVLHFLARVGR
;
A
#
# COMPACT_ATOMS: atom_id res chain seq x y z
N LEU A 1 -20.05 -7.01 27.49
CA LEU A 1 -19.43 -6.19 26.43
C LEU A 1 -18.18 -6.91 25.95
N LYS A 2 -18.03 -7.12 24.64
CA LYS A 2 -16.83 -7.76 24.07
C LYS A 2 -15.73 -6.70 24.00
N HIS A 3 -14.60 -6.91 24.67
CA HIS A 3 -13.51 -5.95 24.60
C HIS A 3 -12.90 -5.96 23.19
N LYS A 4 -12.95 -4.81 22.49
CA LYS A 4 -12.16 -4.58 21.27
C LYS A 4 -10.82 -3.98 21.69
N TYR A 5 -9.80 -4.82 21.87
CA TYR A 5 -8.43 -4.40 22.18
C TYR A 5 -7.54 -4.47 20.93
N ASN A 6 -7.92 -3.75 19.87
CA ASN A 6 -7.01 -3.44 18.77
C ASN A 6 -6.87 -1.92 18.65
N SER A 7 -6.71 -1.23 19.79
CA SER A 7 -6.32 0.19 19.80
C SER A 7 -4.79 0.23 19.79
N VAL A 8 -4.22 0.64 18.67
CA VAL A 8 -2.79 0.89 18.51
C VAL A 8 -2.61 2.39 18.35
N ASP A 9 -1.67 2.96 19.09
CA ASP A 9 -1.36 4.39 19.01
C ASP A 9 -0.28 4.65 17.95
N LEU A 10 -0.30 5.82 17.32
CA LEU A 10 0.73 6.20 16.34
C LEU A 10 2.13 6.15 16.96
N THR A 11 2.23 6.56 18.23
CA THR A 11 3.50 6.56 18.99
C THR A 11 4.02 5.17 19.33
N GLU A 12 3.21 4.12 19.14
CA GLU A 12 3.62 2.72 19.35
C GLU A 12 4.10 2.06 18.05
N VAL A 13 3.74 2.63 16.89
CA VAL A 13 4.09 2.09 15.57
C VAL A 13 5.29 2.82 14.99
N GLU A 14 5.31 4.16 15.09
CA GLU A 14 6.39 4.97 14.55
C GLU A 14 7.53 5.06 15.55
N LEU A 15 8.71 4.60 15.12
CA LEU A 15 9.92 4.55 15.93
C LEU A 15 10.90 5.62 15.43
N PRO A 16 10.93 6.83 16.02
CA PRO A 16 11.88 7.85 15.62
C PRO A 16 13.32 7.40 15.89
N GLU A 17 14.27 7.96 15.14
CA GLU A 17 15.69 7.75 15.39
C GLU A 17 16.07 8.15 16.83
N VAL A 18 16.49 7.17 17.63
CA VAL A 18 17.08 7.37 18.95
C VAL A 18 18.56 7.03 18.83
N ASP A 19 19.42 8.03 18.90
CA ASP A 19 20.88 7.81 18.93
C ASP A 19 21.22 6.93 20.14
N SER A 20 21.89 5.79 19.89
CA SER A 20 22.39 4.94 20.96
C SER A 20 23.33 5.74 21.88
N PRO A 21 23.28 5.53 23.22
CA PRO A 21 24.06 6.29 24.20
C PRO A 21 25.58 6.07 24.13
N SER A 22 26.08 5.36 23.11
CA SER A 22 27.50 5.10 22.89
C SER A 22 28.26 6.26 22.24
N ASN A 23 27.56 7.22 21.63
CA ASN A 23 28.15 8.46 21.14
C ASN A 23 27.52 9.60 21.93
N GLY A 24 28.34 10.47 22.54
CA GLY A 24 27.91 11.57 23.43
C GLY A 24 27.11 12.69 22.76
N ILE A 25 26.09 12.34 21.98
CA ILE A 25 25.13 13.24 21.38
C ILE A 25 24.04 13.47 22.42
N SER A 26 24.18 14.61 23.10
CA SER A 26 23.27 15.27 24.04
C SER A 26 21.81 14.78 24.03
N ASP A 27 21.26 14.45 25.21
CA ASP A 27 19.84 14.17 25.53
C ASP A 27 18.81 15.04 24.76
N ARG A 28 19.20 16.25 24.34
CA ARG A 28 18.37 17.16 23.53
C ARG A 28 17.95 16.59 22.16
N HIS A 29 18.72 15.68 21.56
CA HIS A 29 18.42 15.15 20.22
C HIS A 29 17.29 14.11 20.26
N GLU A 30 17.35 13.18 21.22
CA GLU A 30 16.30 12.18 21.48
C GLU A 30 14.96 12.83 21.83
N HIS A 31 14.98 13.87 22.66
CA HIS A 31 13.77 14.63 22.99
C HIS A 31 13.18 15.34 21.76
N ARG A 32 14.01 15.76 20.80
CA ARG A 32 13.52 16.51 19.63
C ARG A 32 12.60 15.66 18.75
N PHE A 33 13.02 14.45 18.34
CA PHE A 33 12.21 13.61 17.45
C PHE A 33 11.00 13.02 18.15
N THR A 34 11.14 12.65 19.42
CA THR A 34 10.00 12.20 20.25
C THR A 34 8.95 13.31 20.38
N ASN A 35 9.38 14.55 20.59
CA ASN A 35 8.48 15.69 20.64
C ASN A 35 7.81 15.97 19.29
N MET A 36 8.54 15.86 18.17
CA MET A 36 7.98 16.07 16.83
C MET A 36 6.91 15.02 16.47
N LEU A 37 7.11 13.75 16.86
CA LEU A 37 6.07 12.71 16.68
C LEU A 37 4.82 12.98 17.53
N GLN A 38 5.01 13.45 18.77
CA GLN A 38 3.90 13.83 19.64
C GLN A 38 3.13 15.05 19.11
N GLU A 39 3.85 16.03 18.56
CA GLU A 39 3.27 17.20 17.91
C GLU A 39 2.45 16.80 16.69
N LEU A 40 3.03 16.02 15.77
CA LEU A 40 2.35 15.44 14.62
C LEU A 40 1.05 14.72 15.01
N ARG A 41 1.12 13.84 16.02
CA ARG A 41 -0.05 13.15 16.56
C ARG A 41 -1.10 14.14 17.07
N ASN A 42 -0.70 15.12 17.88
CA ASN A 42 -1.61 16.09 18.47
C ASN A 42 -2.29 16.95 17.40
N GLU A 43 -1.57 17.35 16.36
CA GLU A 43 -2.13 18.12 15.26
C GLU A 43 -3.15 17.33 14.45
N MET A 44 -2.90 16.04 14.19
CA MET A 44 -3.89 15.15 13.60
C MET A 44 -5.12 14.95 14.48
N VAL A 45 -4.95 14.82 15.80
CA VAL A 45 -6.09 14.71 16.75
C VAL A 45 -6.92 15.99 16.77
N LEU A 46 -6.27 17.15 16.65
CA LEU A 46 -6.92 18.46 16.55
C LEU A 46 -7.46 18.77 15.15
N GLN A 47 -7.44 17.81 14.24
CA GLN A 47 -7.95 17.94 12.87
C GLN A 47 -7.31 19.10 12.09
N LYS A 48 -6.02 19.33 12.33
CA LYS A 48 -5.23 20.29 11.57
C LYS A 48 -4.65 19.65 10.32
N GLU A 49 -4.44 20.49 9.31
CA GLU A 49 -3.66 20.16 8.13
C GLU A 49 -2.22 20.64 8.30
N GLY A 50 -1.25 19.83 7.88
CA GLY A 50 0.16 20.19 7.96
C GLY A 50 1.10 19.14 7.39
N GLU A 51 2.39 19.44 7.51
CA GLU A 51 3.49 18.57 7.10
C GLU A 51 4.55 18.47 8.19
N ASN A 52 5.29 17.36 8.22
CA ASN A 52 6.40 17.15 9.16
C ASN A 52 7.47 16.24 8.54
N GLU A 53 8.72 16.33 9.01
CA GLU A 53 9.82 15.49 8.54
C GLU A 53 10.44 14.74 9.71
N LEU A 54 10.49 13.41 9.62
CA LEU A 54 11.01 12.52 10.67
C LEU A 54 11.86 11.42 10.05
N THR A 55 13.01 11.13 10.69
CA THR A 55 13.76 9.89 10.41
C THR A 55 13.24 8.81 11.33
N VAL A 56 12.75 7.72 10.75
CA VAL A 56 12.17 6.59 11.49
C VAL A 56 12.91 5.29 11.21
N LEU A 57 12.88 4.39 12.19
CA LEU A 57 13.39 3.03 12.10
C LEU A 57 12.34 2.14 11.42
N THR A 58 12.63 1.68 10.20
CA THR A 58 11.79 0.73 9.48
C THR A 58 12.36 -0.68 9.59
N HIS A 59 11.53 -1.64 9.95
CA HIS A 59 11.92 -3.05 10.00
C HIS A 59 11.93 -3.69 8.60
N LEU A 60 12.84 -4.63 8.39
CA LEU A 60 12.96 -5.44 7.18
C LEU A 60 13.07 -6.92 7.57
N ASP A 61 12.67 -7.80 6.65
CA ASP A 61 12.73 -9.26 6.79
C ASP A 61 12.12 -9.78 8.10
N GLU A 62 10.83 -9.56 8.36
CA GLU A 62 10.17 -10.07 9.58
C GLU A 62 10.88 -9.63 10.87
N MET A 63 11.14 -8.33 11.01
CA MET A 63 11.81 -7.72 12.18
C MET A 63 13.27 -8.15 12.41
N LYS A 64 13.94 -8.79 11.44
CA LYS A 64 15.34 -9.25 11.59
C LYS A 64 16.37 -8.14 11.35
N ARG A 65 16.00 -7.13 10.57
CA ARG A 65 16.87 -6.02 10.20
C ARG A 65 16.14 -4.71 10.41
N VAL A 66 16.89 -3.65 10.68
CA VAL A 66 16.36 -2.29 10.81
C VAL A 66 17.13 -1.35 9.89
N THR A 67 16.43 -0.39 9.29
CA THR A 67 17.02 0.67 8.48
C THR A 67 16.46 2.01 8.92
N LEU A 68 17.29 3.05 8.88
CA LEU A 68 16.85 4.42 9.08
C LEU A 68 16.30 4.96 7.77
N ARG A 69 15.09 5.49 7.80
CA ARG A 69 14.42 6.07 6.65
C ARG A 69 13.92 7.48 6.98
N PRO A 70 14.46 8.54 6.36
CA PRO A 70 13.84 9.86 6.40
C PRO A 70 12.50 9.81 5.68
N GLN A 71 11.46 10.37 6.29
CA GLN A 71 10.10 10.40 5.77
C GLN A 71 9.50 11.79 5.91
N LYS A 72 8.72 12.19 4.91
CA LYS A 72 7.87 13.37 4.93
C LYS A 72 6.43 12.94 5.19
N TYR A 73 5.86 13.46 6.26
CA TYR A 73 4.49 13.23 6.67
C TYR A 73 3.62 14.38 6.17
N PHE A 74 2.51 14.04 5.52
CA PHE A 74 1.46 14.96 5.13
C PHE A 74 0.18 14.50 5.80
N TYR A 75 -0.52 15.40 6.47
CA TYR A 75 -1.73 15.02 7.20
C TYR A 75 -2.79 16.10 7.14
N GLY A 76 -4.05 15.68 7.24
CA GLY A 76 -5.20 16.57 7.21
C GLY A 76 -6.48 15.89 7.67
N PRO A 77 -7.53 16.68 7.96
CA PRO A 77 -8.81 16.17 8.42
C PRO A 77 -9.60 15.50 7.30
N ILE A 78 -10.43 14.51 7.65
CA ILE A 78 -11.44 13.96 6.76
C ILE A 78 -12.77 14.66 7.07
N GLU A 79 -13.27 15.45 6.12
CA GLU A 79 -14.48 16.25 6.27
C GLU A 79 -15.69 15.42 6.74
N GLY A 80 -16.45 15.96 7.69
CA GLY A 80 -17.65 15.31 8.22
C GLY A 80 -17.37 14.12 9.16
N THR A 81 -16.11 13.83 9.49
CA THR A 81 -15.73 12.75 10.42
C THR A 81 -14.79 13.27 11.52
N PRO A 82 -14.65 12.56 12.65
CA PRO A 82 -13.64 12.86 13.67
C PRO A 82 -12.24 12.30 13.31
N PHE A 83 -12.05 11.81 12.08
CA PHE A 83 -10.79 11.20 11.66
C PHE A 83 -9.91 12.18 10.88
N SER A 84 -8.61 11.93 10.97
CA SER A 84 -7.58 12.59 10.16
C SER A 84 -6.81 11.52 9.40
N LEU A 85 -6.37 11.85 8.19
CA LEU A 85 -5.54 11.00 7.35
C LEU A 85 -4.13 11.53 7.36
N GLY A 86 -3.15 10.65 7.55
CA GLY A 86 -1.73 10.92 7.40
C GLY A 86 -1.13 10.02 6.33
N ILE A 87 -0.19 10.56 5.55
CA ILE A 87 0.57 9.87 4.51
C ILE A 87 2.05 10.12 4.77
N ALA A 88 2.85 9.06 4.82
CA ALA A 88 4.30 9.15 4.96
C ALA A 88 4.99 8.75 3.64
N LEU A 89 5.72 9.69 3.04
CA LEU A 89 6.50 9.47 1.82
C LEU A 89 7.99 9.39 2.18
N PRO A 90 8.74 8.38 1.72
CA PRO A 90 10.18 8.34 1.92
C PRO A 90 10.85 9.57 1.29
N ASP A 91 11.79 10.19 1.99
CA ASP A 91 12.48 11.35 1.44
C ASP A 91 13.27 10.97 0.17
N ASN A 92 13.18 11.80 -0.87
CA ASN A 92 13.76 11.59 -2.20
C ASN A 92 13.18 10.42 -3.05
N TYR A 93 12.13 9.72 -2.59
CA TYR A 93 11.44 8.67 -3.36
C TYR A 93 9.91 8.85 -3.29
N GLY A 94 9.18 8.51 -4.36
CA GLY A 94 7.72 8.63 -4.39
C GLY A 94 7.17 10.04 -4.65
N ILE A 95 8.03 11.05 -4.83
CA ILE A 95 7.64 12.40 -5.29
C ILE A 95 7.30 12.47 -6.78
N HIS A 96 7.77 11.49 -7.55
CA HIS A 96 7.48 11.36 -8.98
C HIS A 96 6.90 9.98 -9.23
N GLU A 97 5.84 9.91 -10.04
CA GLU A 97 5.30 8.67 -10.56
C GLU A 97 5.70 8.48 -12.02
N LEU A 98 5.89 7.23 -12.42
CA LEU A 98 6.04 6.87 -13.82
C LEU A 98 4.65 6.58 -14.37
N ASN A 99 4.10 7.49 -15.15
CA ASN A 99 2.89 7.23 -15.91
C ASN A 99 3.24 6.48 -17.21
N ALA A 100 2.83 5.22 -17.31
CA ALA A 100 3.03 4.40 -18.50
C ALA A 100 2.17 4.93 -19.66
N GLN A 101 2.80 5.59 -20.64
CA GLN A 101 2.10 6.22 -21.77
C GLN A 101 1.53 5.22 -22.79
N GLN A 102 2.03 3.98 -22.82
CA GLN A 102 1.58 2.96 -23.77
C GLN A 102 0.70 1.92 -23.09
N GLU A 103 -0.59 1.97 -23.39
CA GLU A 103 -1.54 0.95 -22.97
C GLU A 103 -1.27 -0.36 -23.71
N ILE A 104 -1.30 -1.48 -22.97
CA ILE A 104 -1.06 -2.83 -23.49
C ILE A 104 -2.02 -3.16 -24.66
N ARG A 105 -3.24 -2.61 -24.65
CA ARG A 105 -4.25 -2.73 -25.71
C ARG A 105 -3.81 -2.17 -27.07
N HIS A 106 -2.96 -1.15 -27.06
CA HIS A 106 -2.48 -0.46 -28.25
C HIS A 106 -1.06 -0.89 -28.64
N SER A 107 -0.54 -1.96 -28.04
CA SER A 107 0.73 -2.53 -28.42
C SER A 107 0.64 -3.26 -29.77
N HIS A 108 1.60 -3.01 -30.65
CA HIS A 108 1.75 -3.74 -31.92
C HIS A 108 2.53 -5.05 -31.72
N THR A 109 3.04 -5.29 -30.52
CA THR A 109 3.80 -6.50 -30.16
C THR A 109 2.96 -7.39 -29.26
N ASN A 110 3.15 -8.70 -29.41
CA ASN A 110 2.51 -9.68 -28.53
C ASN A 110 3.16 -9.64 -27.15
N VAL A 111 2.55 -8.91 -26.23
CA VAL A 111 3.11 -8.66 -24.89
C VAL A 111 3.27 -9.96 -24.08
N THR A 112 2.51 -11.01 -24.40
CA THR A 112 2.67 -12.34 -23.77
C THR A 112 4.02 -12.99 -24.06
N GLU A 113 4.74 -12.54 -25.09
CA GLU A 113 6.08 -13.05 -25.40
C GLU A 113 7.11 -12.69 -24.32
N HIS A 114 6.92 -11.57 -23.63
CA HIS A 114 7.78 -11.16 -22.53
C HIS A 114 7.61 -12.03 -21.27
N PHE A 115 6.52 -12.79 -21.19
CA PHE A 115 6.18 -13.66 -20.07
C PHE A 115 6.34 -15.16 -20.42
N GLN A 116 7.16 -15.46 -21.43
CA GLN A 116 7.48 -16.84 -21.78
C GLN A 116 8.49 -17.43 -20.79
N ASN A 117 8.28 -18.71 -20.43
CA ASN A 117 9.02 -19.48 -19.42
C ASN A 117 8.69 -19.10 -17.97
N ASN A 118 9.37 -19.71 -17.00
CA ASN A 118 9.13 -19.52 -15.56
C ASN A 118 10.18 -18.60 -14.90
N ASN A 119 10.93 -17.83 -15.70
CA ASN A 119 12.01 -16.96 -15.20
C ASN A 119 11.57 -15.51 -15.02
N TRP A 120 10.35 -15.33 -14.54
CA TRP A 120 9.78 -14.05 -14.17
C TRP A 120 8.84 -14.29 -12.97
N LYS A 121 8.68 -13.24 -12.17
CA LYS A 121 7.78 -13.23 -11.02
C LYS A 121 7.13 -11.87 -10.93
N VAL A 122 5.92 -11.87 -10.41
CA VAL A 122 5.17 -10.65 -10.13
C VAL A 122 4.99 -10.50 -8.62
N HIS A 123 4.55 -9.33 -8.17
CA HIS A 123 4.38 -9.08 -6.75
C HIS A 123 3.25 -9.98 -6.22
N PRO A 124 3.49 -10.79 -5.18
CA PRO A 124 2.53 -11.83 -4.77
C PRO A 124 1.22 -11.25 -4.21
N ASP A 125 1.30 -10.07 -3.61
CA ASP A 125 0.14 -9.46 -2.93
C ASP A 125 -0.60 -8.43 -3.80
N TRP A 126 -0.17 -8.21 -5.04
CA TRP A 126 -0.86 -7.26 -5.93
C TRP A 126 -2.04 -7.93 -6.63
N VAL A 127 -3.13 -7.19 -6.77
CA VAL A 127 -4.30 -7.63 -7.51
C VAL A 127 -4.18 -7.17 -8.96
N TYR A 128 -3.90 -8.11 -9.87
CA TYR A 128 -3.75 -7.81 -11.30
C TYR A 128 -5.06 -7.92 -12.10
N CYS A 129 -5.99 -8.78 -11.66
CA CYS A 129 -7.28 -9.00 -12.31
C CYS A 129 -8.31 -9.50 -11.29
N GLU A 130 -9.31 -8.69 -10.99
CA GLU A 130 -10.40 -9.07 -10.09
C GLU A 130 -11.72 -9.04 -10.85
N TYR A 131 -12.46 -10.15 -10.78
CA TYR A 131 -13.83 -10.23 -11.28
C TYR A 131 -14.78 -9.86 -10.15
N ASN A 132 -15.47 -8.72 -10.30
CA ASN A 132 -16.60 -8.43 -9.44
C ASN A 132 -17.78 -9.28 -9.92
N SER A 133 -18.03 -10.42 -9.27
CA SER A 133 -19.08 -11.40 -9.63
C SER A 133 -20.51 -10.81 -9.69
N LEU A 134 -20.70 -9.53 -9.36
CA LEU A 134 -21.97 -8.81 -9.42
C LEU A 134 -22.15 -7.94 -10.69
N LYS A 135 -21.10 -7.64 -11.45
CA LYS A 135 -21.20 -6.70 -12.60
C LYS A 135 -21.31 -7.40 -13.97
N ASP A 136 -20.89 -8.65 -14.08
CA ASP A 136 -20.86 -9.35 -15.37
C ASP A 136 -22.21 -10.00 -15.75
N VAL A 137 -23.19 -10.03 -14.84
CA VAL A 137 -24.54 -10.57 -15.09
C VAL A 137 -25.41 -9.60 -15.90
N GLU A 138 -25.14 -8.29 -15.86
CA GLU A 138 -26.01 -7.30 -16.54
C GLU A 138 -25.63 -7.01 -18.00
N SER A 139 -24.47 -7.48 -18.49
CA SER A 139 -24.04 -7.22 -19.88
C SER A 139 -24.46 -8.29 -20.88
N ASN A 140 -24.83 -9.49 -20.43
CA ASN A 140 -25.32 -10.57 -21.28
C ASN A 140 -26.80 -10.80 -21.01
N GLY A 141 -27.63 -9.90 -21.54
CA GLY A 141 -29.06 -10.11 -21.62
C GLY A 141 -29.36 -11.28 -22.56
N GLU A 142 -29.43 -12.49 -22.02
CA GLU A 142 -30.33 -13.52 -22.54
C GLU A 142 -30.71 -14.52 -21.45
N SER A 143 -32.01 -14.53 -21.13
CA SER A 143 -32.62 -15.52 -20.27
C SER A 143 -32.48 -16.89 -20.91
N THR A 144 -31.91 -17.87 -20.19
CA THR A 144 -32.60 -19.13 -19.87
C THR A 144 -31.67 -20.12 -19.16
N THR A 145 -32.31 -20.95 -18.34
CA THR A 145 -31.88 -22.23 -17.77
C THR A 145 -31.00 -22.24 -16.51
N GLU A 146 -31.54 -22.92 -15.49
CA GLU A 146 -30.89 -23.39 -14.29
C GLU A 146 -29.59 -24.15 -14.62
N THR A 147 -28.45 -23.62 -14.18
CA THR A 147 -27.23 -24.41 -14.00
C THR A 147 -26.76 -24.29 -12.56
N THR A 148 -27.08 -25.33 -11.81
CA THR A 148 -26.62 -25.61 -10.46
C THR A 148 -25.16 -26.04 -10.45
N TYR A 149 -24.20 -25.14 -10.63
CA TYR A 149 -22.81 -25.41 -10.24
C TYR A 149 -22.20 -24.10 -9.77
N ARG A 150 -21.56 -24.14 -8.60
CA ARG A 150 -20.55 -23.14 -8.21
C ARG A 150 -19.58 -23.02 -9.39
N ASP A 151 -19.75 -22.04 -10.26
CA ASP A 151 -18.62 -21.52 -11.00
C ASP A 151 -17.65 -21.08 -9.91
N LYS A 152 -16.52 -21.78 -9.85
CA LYS A 152 -15.36 -21.31 -9.13
C LYS A 152 -15.19 -19.87 -9.58
N ASP A 153 -15.41 -18.91 -8.68
CA ASP A 153 -14.67 -17.65 -8.75
C ASP A 153 -13.26 -18.07 -9.15
N GLU A 154 -12.74 -17.55 -10.27
CA GLU A 154 -11.40 -17.86 -10.75
C GLU A 154 -10.39 -17.35 -9.72
N SER A 155 -10.26 -18.09 -8.64
CA SER A 155 -9.21 -17.99 -7.66
C SER A 155 -7.98 -18.51 -8.40
N PHE A 156 -7.18 -17.58 -8.90
CA PHE A 156 -5.88 -17.90 -9.47
C PHE A 156 -5.02 -18.56 -8.37
N ASP A 157 -4.34 -19.66 -8.70
CA ASP A 157 -3.45 -20.33 -7.75
C ASP A 157 -2.15 -19.52 -7.57
N THR A 158 -1.80 -18.70 -8.57
CA THR A 158 -0.64 -17.81 -8.53
C THR A 158 -0.95 -16.41 -9.10
N PRO A 159 -0.24 -15.36 -8.64
CA PRO A 159 -0.35 -14.02 -9.21
C PRO A 159 0.14 -13.97 -10.67
N GLU A 160 1.03 -14.89 -11.07
CA GLU A 160 1.47 -15.02 -12.47
C GLU A 160 0.32 -15.45 -13.41
N GLU A 161 -0.50 -16.41 -12.98
CA GLU A 161 -1.69 -16.83 -13.73
C GLU A 161 -2.70 -15.70 -13.88
N GLN A 162 -2.86 -14.87 -12.84
CA GLN A 162 -3.74 -13.70 -12.87
C GLN A 162 -3.30 -12.69 -13.94
N VAL A 163 -1.99 -12.44 -14.06
CA VAL A 163 -1.43 -11.55 -15.08
C VAL A 163 -1.61 -12.13 -16.49
N LEU A 164 -1.31 -13.42 -16.68
CA LEU A 164 -1.49 -14.07 -17.99
C LEU A 164 -2.96 -14.05 -18.43
N HIS A 165 -3.88 -14.28 -17.49
CA HIS A 165 -5.30 -14.20 -17.76
C HIS A 165 -5.74 -12.79 -18.18
N PHE A 166 -5.27 -11.77 -17.46
CA PHE A 166 -5.51 -10.37 -17.83
C PHE A 166 -5.02 -10.06 -19.25
N LEU A 167 -3.78 -10.42 -19.57
CA LEU A 167 -3.16 -10.15 -20.87
C LEU A 167 -3.89 -10.86 -22.02
N ALA A 168 -4.31 -12.11 -21.81
CA ALA A 168 -5.06 -12.88 -22.82
C ALA A 168 -6.41 -12.25 -23.19
N ARG A 169 -7.04 -11.54 -22.24
CA ARG A 169 -8.34 -10.90 -22.45
C ARG A 169 -8.23 -9.48 -23.01
N VAL A 170 -7.14 -8.79 -22.68
CA VAL A 170 -6.87 -7.40 -23.10
C VAL A 170 -6.29 -7.34 -24.53
N GLY A 171 -5.65 -8.42 -25.01
CA GLY A 171 -5.09 -8.53 -26.36
C GLY A 171 -6.07 -8.96 -27.47
N ARG A 172 -7.38 -8.82 -27.26
CA ARG A 172 -8.43 -9.07 -28.28
C ARG A 172 -9.08 -7.78 -28.75
#